data_AF-A0A810DYR0-F1
#
_entry.id   AF-A0A810DYR0-F1
#
_cell.length_a   1.000
_cell.length_b   1.000
_cell.length_c   1.000
_cell.angle_alpha   90.00
_cell.angle_beta   90.00
_cell.angle_gamma   90.00
#
_symmetry.space_group_name_H-M   'P 1'
#
loop_
_entity.id
_entity.type
_entity.pdbx_description
1 polymer ?
#
loop_
_entity_poly.entity_id
_entity_poly.type
_entity_poly.pdbx_seq_one_letter_code
_entity_poly.pdbx_strand_id
1 'polypeptide(L)'
;MLETLSSLSVNLDTVKEGLNNISSDIPNFAKDLRPNFITSFDEANEPLYIKTRNEGLAGECHPETNVPFQEKTIQTTDGTFTGVFPEFTVTYEMKLDESLYLESDAKQFKAATQSLSEAINNDPDLKAKFDERQIEQINNGKVPEGYVWHHNEEPGVMQLVDRSLHETTAHTGGRAIWGGGSDNR
;
A
#
# COMPACT_ATOMS: atom_id res chain seq x y z
N MET A 1 -23.73 -42.55 24.65
CA MET A 1 -22.82 -41.50 25.14
C MET A 1 -23.25 -40.24 24.40
N LEU A 2 -24.10 -39.43 25.06
CA LEU A 2 -24.65 -38.17 24.53
C LEU A 2 -23.87 -37.06 25.22
N GLU A 3 -23.12 -36.25 24.47
CA GLU A 3 -22.56 -35.00 24.99
C GLU A 3 -23.46 -33.83 24.56
N THR A 4 -23.86 -33.07 25.57
CA THR A 4 -24.75 -31.92 25.50
C THR A 4 -23.95 -30.68 25.12
N LEU A 5 -24.28 -30.04 23.99
CA LEU A 5 -23.83 -28.68 23.70
C LEU A 5 -24.70 -27.69 24.50
N SER A 6 -24.09 -27.09 25.52
CA SER A 6 -24.67 -26.00 26.30
C SER A 6 -24.64 -24.70 25.48
N SER A 7 -25.82 -24.14 25.22
CA SER A 7 -26.00 -22.84 24.57
C SER A 7 -25.55 -21.71 25.50
N LEU A 8 -24.49 -20.98 25.12
CA LEU A 8 -24.16 -19.69 25.72
C LEU A 8 -25.14 -18.64 25.20
N SER A 9 -26.17 -18.31 25.97
CA SER A 9 -27.00 -17.12 25.72
C SER A 9 -26.24 -15.88 26.18
N VAL A 10 -25.67 -15.13 25.24
CA VAL A 10 -25.07 -13.83 25.51
C VAL A 10 -26.18 -12.85 25.90
N ASN A 11 -26.08 -12.27 27.10
CA ASN A 11 -27.06 -11.35 27.65
C ASN A 11 -26.92 -9.97 27.00
N LEU A 12 -27.95 -9.55 26.25
CA LEU A 12 -27.96 -8.34 25.42
C LEU A 12 -27.82 -7.04 26.23
N ASP A 13 -28.15 -7.08 27.52
CA ASP A 13 -28.08 -5.91 28.40
C ASP A 13 -26.65 -5.61 28.86
N THR A 14 -25.81 -6.64 29.01
CA THR A 14 -24.38 -6.49 29.34
C THR A 14 -23.58 -5.87 28.19
N VAL A 15 -23.99 -6.11 26.95
CA VAL A 15 -23.38 -5.51 25.75
C VAL A 15 -23.70 -4.02 25.64
N LYS A 16 -24.91 -3.61 26.03
CA LYS A 16 -25.34 -2.20 26.00
C LYS A 16 -24.62 -1.33 27.04
N GLU A 17 -24.35 -1.87 28.23
CA GLU A 17 -23.57 -1.14 29.25
C GLU A 17 -22.10 -0.94 28.83
N GLY A 18 -21.50 -1.90 28.12
CA GLY A 18 -20.15 -1.77 27.58
C GLY A 18 -20.01 -0.69 26.50
N LEU A 19 -21.02 -0.53 25.64
CA LEU A 19 -21.01 0.45 24.53
C LEU A 19 -21.12 1.90 25.02
N ASN A 20 -21.80 2.15 26.13
CA ASN A 20 -22.01 3.51 26.65
C ASN A 20 -20.73 4.14 27.23
N ASN A 21 -19.70 3.35 27.57
CA ASN A 21 -18.44 3.83 28.12
C ASN A 21 -17.31 4.02 27.07
N ILE A 22 -17.57 3.75 25.79
CA ILE A 22 -16.54 3.84 24.71
C ILE A 22 -16.52 5.24 24.05
N SER A 23 -17.41 6.15 24.46
CA SER A 23 -17.66 7.40 23.72
C SER A 23 -16.51 8.42 23.70
N SER A 24 -15.47 8.30 24.54
CA SER A 24 -14.40 9.32 24.59
C SER A 24 -13.20 9.04 23.69
N ASP A 25 -12.97 7.78 23.29
CA ASP A 25 -11.69 7.37 22.71
C ASP A 25 -11.79 6.93 21.24
N ILE A 26 -12.96 7.10 20.61
CA ILE A 26 -13.16 6.76 19.20
C ILE A 26 -12.49 7.85 18.33
N PRO A 27 -11.47 7.50 17.53
CA PRO A 27 -10.86 8.43 16.58
C PRO A 27 -11.89 9.01 15.62
N ASN A 28 -11.75 10.27 15.22
CA ASN A 28 -12.77 10.94 14.40
C ASN A 28 -13.09 10.21 13.09
N PHE A 29 -12.15 9.48 12.49
CA PHE A 29 -12.40 8.69 11.29
C PHE A 29 -13.34 7.49 11.53
N ALA A 30 -13.37 6.95 12.76
CA ALA A 30 -14.19 5.80 13.12
C ALA A 30 -15.63 6.16 13.51
N LYS A 31 -15.93 7.45 13.72
CA LYS A 31 -17.29 7.93 14.00
C LYS A 31 -18.22 7.87 12.78
N ASP A 32 -17.63 7.92 11.58
CA ASP A 32 -18.36 7.90 10.31
C ASP A 32 -18.43 6.50 9.67
N LEU A 33 -17.77 5.50 10.27
CA LEU A 33 -17.90 4.10 9.86
C LEU A 33 -19.27 3.58 10.25
N ARG A 34 -20.19 3.50 9.28
CA ARG A 34 -21.38 2.68 9.40
C ARG A 34 -21.00 1.26 9.02
N PRO A 35 -21.07 0.27 9.91
CA PRO A 35 -20.87 -1.10 9.50
C PRO A 35 -21.99 -1.46 8.51
N ASN A 36 -21.62 -1.66 7.24
CA ASN A 36 -22.40 -2.54 6.39
C ASN A 36 -22.24 -3.92 7.01
N PHE A 37 -23.33 -4.45 7.55
CA PHE A 37 -23.29 -5.61 8.43
C PHE A 37 -22.57 -6.79 7.76
N ILE A 38 -21.37 -7.11 8.22
CA ILE A 38 -20.75 -8.41 7.96
C ILE A 38 -21.55 -9.43 8.78
N THR A 39 -22.24 -10.33 8.10
CA THR A 39 -23.21 -11.26 8.72
C THR A 39 -22.65 -12.64 8.99
N SER A 40 -21.42 -12.92 8.54
CA SER A 40 -20.73 -14.20 8.77
C SER A 40 -19.20 -14.04 8.81
N PHE A 41 -18.51 -15.02 9.39
CA PHE A 41 -17.05 -15.10 9.34
C PHE A 41 -16.52 -15.28 7.90
N ASP A 42 -17.29 -15.96 7.04
CA ASP A 42 -16.93 -16.14 5.64
C ASP A 42 -16.97 -14.80 4.89
N GLU A 43 -18.01 -13.99 5.13
CA GLU A 43 -18.12 -12.62 4.58
C GLU A 43 -17.05 -11.66 5.15
N ALA A 44 -16.59 -11.89 6.38
CA ALA A 44 -15.48 -11.14 6.98
C ALA A 44 -14.12 -11.47 6.33
N ASN A 45 -14.00 -12.64 5.70
CA ASN A 45 -12.78 -13.13 5.06
C ASN A 45 -12.72 -12.82 3.57
N GLU A 46 -13.80 -12.31 2.97
CA GLU A 46 -13.80 -11.87 1.58
C GLU A 46 -12.94 -10.60 1.40
N PRO A 47 -12.23 -10.45 0.25
CA PRO A 47 -11.49 -9.24 -0.04
C PRO A 47 -12.38 -7.99 0.00
N LEU A 48 -11.97 -6.99 0.79
CA LEU A 48 -12.65 -5.70 0.82
C LEU A 48 -12.27 -4.90 -0.42
N TYR A 49 -13.27 -4.49 -1.20
CA TYR A 49 -13.02 -3.61 -2.35
C TYR A 49 -12.71 -2.19 -1.86
N ILE A 50 -11.55 -1.66 -2.26
CA ILE A 50 -11.14 -0.29 -1.98
C ILE A 50 -11.28 0.58 -3.22
N LYS A 51 -11.93 1.73 -3.04
CA LYS A 51 -12.04 2.71 -4.11
C LYS A 51 -10.67 3.27 -4.44
N THR A 52 -10.23 3.07 -5.67
CA THR A 52 -8.92 3.54 -6.16
C THR A 52 -9.11 4.62 -7.21
N ARG A 53 -8.15 5.54 -7.30
CA ARG A 53 -8.17 6.56 -8.35
C ARG A 53 -7.98 5.88 -9.70
N ASN A 54 -8.83 6.24 -10.66
CA ASN A 54 -8.91 5.66 -12.00
C ASN A 54 -9.32 4.17 -12.02
N GLU A 55 -10.10 3.71 -11.03
CA GLU A 55 -10.64 2.34 -11.01
C GLU A 55 -11.45 1.95 -12.26
N GLY A 56 -12.04 2.93 -12.95
CA GLY A 56 -12.74 2.71 -14.22
C GLY A 56 -11.84 2.30 -15.40
N LEU A 57 -10.51 2.36 -15.24
CA LEU A 57 -9.55 1.89 -16.24
C LEU A 57 -9.15 0.42 -16.03
N ALA A 58 -9.88 -0.36 -15.22
CA ALA A 58 -9.56 -1.77 -15.00
C ALA A 58 -9.47 -2.54 -16.33
N GLY A 59 -8.29 -3.09 -16.62
CA GLY A 59 -7.99 -3.79 -17.87
C GLY A 59 -7.69 -2.87 -19.06
N GLU A 60 -7.67 -1.55 -18.86
CA GLU A 60 -7.37 -0.53 -19.88
C GLU A 60 -6.05 0.22 -19.58
N CYS A 61 -5.63 1.07 -20.50
CA CYS A 61 -4.47 1.94 -20.34
C CYS A 61 -4.89 3.38 -20.05
N HIS A 62 -4.09 4.09 -19.25
CA HIS A 62 -4.24 5.52 -19.04
C HIS A 62 -4.13 6.28 -20.38
N PRO A 63 -5.09 7.17 -20.70
CA PRO A 63 -5.22 7.72 -22.06
C PRO A 63 -4.03 8.59 -22.51
N GLU A 64 -3.27 9.17 -21.57
CA GLU A 64 -2.15 10.05 -21.89
C GLU A 64 -0.79 9.35 -21.80
N THR A 65 -0.63 8.47 -20.82
CA THR A 65 0.66 7.84 -20.50
C THR A 65 0.77 6.41 -20.99
N ASN A 66 -0.35 5.83 -21.42
CA ASN A 66 -0.49 4.45 -21.84
C ASN A 66 -0.07 3.42 -20.76
N VAL A 67 -0.03 3.83 -19.49
CA VAL A 67 0.24 2.94 -18.36
C VAL A 67 -1.00 2.06 -18.12
N PRO A 68 -0.88 0.72 -18.14
CA PRO A 68 -2.01 -0.17 -17.91
C PRO A 68 -2.48 -0.10 -16.45
N PHE A 69 -3.78 -0.27 -16.24
CA PHE A 69 -4.42 -0.41 -14.94
C PHE A 69 -4.99 -1.81 -14.80
N GLN A 70 -4.66 -2.49 -13.71
CA GLN A 70 -5.09 -3.86 -13.45
C GLN A 70 -5.77 -3.97 -12.09
N GLU A 71 -6.84 -4.75 -12.04
CA GLU A 71 -7.43 -5.17 -10.77
C GLU A 71 -6.50 -6.17 -10.08
N LYS A 72 -6.20 -5.91 -8.81
CA LYS A 72 -5.34 -6.74 -7.98
C LYS A 72 -5.94 -6.92 -6.60
N THR A 73 -5.71 -8.10 -6.05
CA THR A 73 -6.06 -8.46 -4.68
C THR A 73 -4.80 -8.60 -3.86
N ILE A 74 -4.66 -7.77 -2.83
CA ILE A 74 -3.47 -7.59 -2.02
C ILE A 74 -3.78 -8.02 -0.59
N GLN A 75 -2.83 -8.70 0.05
CA GLN A 75 -2.91 -9.03 1.47
C GLN A 75 -2.07 -8.06 2.29
N THR A 76 -2.67 -7.46 3.31
CA THR A 76 -1.98 -6.64 4.31
C THR A 76 -2.21 -7.24 5.71
N THR A 77 -1.61 -6.63 6.72
CA THR A 77 -1.86 -6.98 8.12
C THR A 77 -3.31 -6.74 8.55
N ASP A 78 -4.02 -5.85 7.84
CA ASP A 78 -5.36 -5.40 8.20
C ASP A 78 -6.45 -6.16 7.43
N GLY A 79 -6.07 -7.00 6.46
CA GLY A 79 -6.99 -7.81 5.68
C GLY A 79 -6.57 -8.01 4.24
N THR A 80 -7.48 -8.59 3.46
CA THR A 80 -7.33 -8.72 2.01
C THR A 80 -8.13 -7.62 1.34
N PHE A 81 -7.53 -6.92 0.38
CA PHE A 81 -8.16 -5.80 -0.31
C PHE A 81 -8.07 -5.98 -1.83
N THR A 82 -9.13 -5.64 -2.54
CA THR A 82 -9.15 -5.60 -4.01
C THR A 82 -9.24 -4.15 -4.48
N GLY A 83 -8.41 -3.78 -5.45
CA GLY A 83 -8.42 -2.44 -6.05
C GLY A 83 -7.79 -2.45 -7.43
N VAL A 84 -7.76 -1.30 -8.11
CA VAL A 84 -7.23 -1.17 -9.46
C VAL A 84 -6.02 -0.24 -9.43
N PHE A 85 -4.88 -0.73 -9.93
CA PHE A 85 -3.59 -0.08 -9.78
C PHE A 85 -2.84 0.04 -11.10
N PRO A 86 -2.02 1.08 -11.29
CA PRO A 86 -1.17 1.20 -12.47
C PRO A 86 -0.03 0.19 -12.42
N GLU A 87 0.35 -0.36 -13.58
CA GLU A 87 1.58 -1.14 -13.72
C GLU A 87 2.64 -0.34 -14.48
N PHE A 88 3.50 0.33 -13.73
CA PHE A 88 4.60 1.10 -14.29
C PHE A 88 5.70 0.21 -14.87
N THR A 89 6.47 0.75 -15.82
CA THR A 89 7.76 0.16 -16.18
C THR A 89 8.75 0.39 -15.04
N VAL A 90 9.15 -0.69 -14.38
CA VAL A 90 10.02 -0.64 -13.20
C VAL A 90 11.49 -0.74 -13.61
N THR A 91 12.30 0.22 -13.17
CA THR A 91 13.76 0.20 -13.40
C THR A 91 14.47 -0.65 -12.35
N TYR A 92 14.02 -0.55 -11.11
CA TYR A 92 14.50 -1.31 -9.95
C TYR A 92 13.38 -1.44 -8.91
N GLU A 93 13.34 -2.57 -8.22
CA GLU A 93 12.36 -2.88 -7.18
C GLU A 93 13.09 -3.37 -5.92
N MET A 94 12.58 -3.01 -4.75
CA MET A 94 13.05 -3.54 -3.49
C MET A 94 11.91 -3.70 -2.49
N LYS A 95 12.14 -4.57 -1.49
CA LYS A 95 11.24 -4.77 -0.35
C LYS A 95 11.78 -4.00 0.85
N LEU A 96 11.01 -3.03 1.33
CA LEU A 96 11.29 -2.26 2.51
C LEU A 96 11.15 -3.13 3.77
N ASP A 97 11.95 -2.83 4.79
CA ASP A 97 11.78 -3.45 6.10
C ASP A 97 10.46 -2.99 6.74
N GLU A 98 9.74 -3.91 7.39
CA GLU A 98 8.44 -3.63 8.02
C GLU A 98 8.51 -2.52 9.07
N SER A 99 9.64 -2.36 9.76
CA SER A 99 9.85 -1.28 10.73
C SER A 99 9.80 0.11 10.11
N LEU A 100 9.93 0.21 8.78
CA LEU A 100 9.89 1.47 8.04
C LEU A 100 8.54 1.73 7.36
N TYR A 101 7.56 0.82 7.44
CA TYR A 101 6.29 0.96 6.71
C TYR A 101 5.52 2.23 7.09
N LEU A 102 5.55 2.62 8.37
CA LEU A 102 4.86 3.81 8.87
C LEU A 102 5.78 5.02 9.03
N GLU A 103 7.02 4.93 8.55
CA GLU A 103 7.97 6.03 8.60
C GLU A 103 7.76 7.04 7.46
N SER A 104 8.44 8.18 7.54
CA SER A 104 8.31 9.23 6.53
C SER A 104 8.88 8.86 5.17
N ASP A 105 8.39 9.52 4.10
CA ASP A 105 8.97 9.37 2.74
C ASP A 105 10.47 9.60 2.74
N ALA A 106 10.88 10.60 3.52
CA ALA A 106 12.25 10.86 3.97
C ALA A 106 13.10 9.59 4.15
N LYS A 107 12.63 8.76 5.10
CA LYS A 107 13.32 7.56 5.56
C LYS A 107 13.14 6.40 4.59
N GLN A 108 11.94 6.21 4.06
CA GLN A 108 11.63 5.14 3.12
C GLN A 108 12.44 5.27 1.83
N PHE A 109 12.48 6.47 1.24
CA PHE A 109 13.25 6.74 0.03
C PHE A 109 14.75 6.64 0.27
N LYS A 110 15.22 7.03 1.46
CA LYS A 110 16.63 6.84 1.84
C LYS A 110 16.99 5.34 1.86
N ALA A 111 16.17 4.51 2.48
CA ALA A 111 16.38 3.06 2.53
C ALA A 111 16.34 2.43 1.12
N ALA A 112 15.34 2.79 0.31
CA ALA A 112 15.23 2.31 -1.07
C ALA A 112 16.43 2.76 -1.94
N THR A 113 16.90 4.00 -1.78
CA THR A 113 18.07 4.51 -2.52
C THR A 113 19.36 3.84 -2.08
N GLN A 114 19.50 3.52 -0.78
CA GLN A 114 20.62 2.72 -0.31
C GLN A 114 20.63 1.32 -0.94
N SER A 115 19.46 0.65 -0.98
CA SER A 115 19.30 -0.65 -1.64
C SER A 115 19.69 -0.59 -3.12
N LEU A 116 19.25 0.45 -3.84
CA LEU A 116 19.63 0.67 -5.23
C LEU A 116 21.15 0.87 -5.40
N SER A 117 21.77 1.64 -4.52
CA SER A 117 23.23 1.87 -4.53
C SER A 117 24.01 0.57 -4.36
N GLU A 118 23.59 -0.29 -3.44
CA GLU A 118 24.18 -1.61 -3.24
C GLU A 118 23.95 -2.51 -4.47
N ALA A 119 22.76 -2.46 -5.08
CA ALA A 119 22.43 -3.25 -6.26
C ALA A 119 23.27 -2.87 -7.49
N ILE A 120 23.41 -1.57 -7.82
CA ILE A 120 24.19 -1.14 -8.99
C ILE A 120 25.70 -1.45 -8.85
N ASN A 121 26.19 -1.63 -7.63
CA ASN A 121 27.58 -2.02 -7.41
C ASN A 121 27.82 -3.52 -7.67
N ASN A 122 26.77 -4.34 -7.58
CA ASN A 122 26.83 -5.78 -7.75
C ASN A 122 26.27 -6.26 -9.10
N ASP A 123 25.50 -5.43 -9.79
CA ASP A 123 24.86 -5.73 -11.08
C ASP A 123 25.26 -4.69 -12.15
N PRO A 124 26.22 -5.04 -13.04
CA PRO A 124 26.64 -4.18 -14.15
C PRO A 124 25.52 -3.86 -15.14
N ASP A 125 24.57 -4.77 -15.36
CA ASP A 125 23.47 -4.57 -16.32
C ASP A 125 22.45 -3.57 -15.76
N LEU A 126 22.17 -3.64 -14.46
CA LEU A 126 21.38 -2.62 -13.77
C LEU A 126 22.10 -1.27 -13.77
N LYS A 127 23.41 -1.25 -13.49
CA LYS A 127 24.22 -0.03 -13.52
C LYS A 127 24.20 0.64 -14.89
N ALA A 128 24.22 -0.15 -15.97
CA ALA A 128 24.18 0.35 -17.35
C ALA A 128 22.88 1.06 -17.72
N LYS A 129 21.82 0.95 -16.91
CA LYS A 129 20.57 1.71 -17.10
C LYS A 129 20.69 3.18 -16.69
N PHE A 130 21.75 3.55 -15.97
CA PHE A 130 21.95 4.89 -15.42
C PHE A 130 23.16 5.58 -16.05
N ASP A 131 23.06 6.90 -16.24
CA ASP A 131 24.21 7.72 -16.65
C ASP A 131 25.17 8.02 -15.48
N GLU A 132 26.33 8.59 -15.77
CA GLU A 132 27.36 8.90 -14.76
C GLU A 132 26.84 9.83 -13.64
N ARG A 133 25.98 10.80 -13.98
CA ARG A 133 25.41 11.75 -13.02
C ARG A 133 24.37 11.08 -12.13
N GLN A 134 23.54 10.21 -12.69
CA GLN A 134 22.57 9.40 -11.94
C GLN A 134 23.29 8.42 -11.00
N ILE A 135 24.37 7.78 -11.45
CA ILE A 135 25.19 6.91 -10.60
C ILE A 135 25.82 7.70 -9.44
N GLU A 136 26.33 8.91 -9.70
CA GLU A 136 26.83 9.81 -8.64
C GLU A 136 25.72 10.17 -7.64
N GLN A 137 24.51 10.49 -8.11
CA GLN A 137 23.37 10.77 -7.24
C GLN A 137 23.02 9.58 -6.35
N ILE A 138 22.91 8.38 -6.93
CA ILE A 138 22.60 7.14 -6.22
C ILE A 138 23.66 6.86 -5.13
N ASN A 139 24.95 6.96 -5.47
CA ASN A 139 26.04 6.77 -4.52
C ASN A 139 26.04 7.79 -3.38
N ASN A 140 25.51 8.99 -3.63
CA ASN A 140 25.31 10.04 -2.62
C ASN A 140 23.98 9.91 -1.87
N GLY A 141 23.25 8.81 -2.04
CA GLY A 141 21.96 8.56 -1.38
C GLY A 141 20.82 9.44 -1.89
N LYS A 142 20.93 9.96 -3.11
CA LYS A 142 19.89 10.76 -3.77
C LYS A 142 19.18 9.92 -4.83
N VAL A 143 17.87 10.13 -4.95
CA VAL A 143 17.09 9.55 -6.05
C VAL A 143 17.64 10.09 -7.38
N PRO A 144 17.94 9.23 -8.37
CA PRO A 144 18.48 9.68 -9.64
C PRO A 144 17.50 10.59 -10.37
N GLU A 145 18.03 11.58 -11.09
CA GLU A 145 17.25 12.54 -11.86
C GLU A 145 16.42 11.83 -12.94
N GLY A 146 15.17 12.29 -13.12
CA GLY A 146 14.17 11.63 -13.97
C GLY A 146 13.36 10.55 -13.26
N TYR A 147 13.76 10.10 -12.07
CA TYR A 147 13.07 9.04 -11.34
C TYR A 147 12.36 9.55 -10.07
N VAL A 148 11.46 8.68 -9.58
CA VAL A 148 10.81 8.79 -8.27
C VAL A 148 10.63 7.39 -7.68
N TRP A 149 10.59 7.31 -6.36
CA TRP A 149 10.18 6.10 -5.65
C TRP A 149 8.66 6.05 -5.58
N HIS A 150 8.08 5.02 -6.19
CA HIS A 150 6.67 4.68 -6.14
C HIS A 150 6.43 3.62 -5.06
N HIS A 151 5.50 3.89 -4.15
CA HIS A 151 4.97 2.87 -3.24
C HIS A 151 4.02 1.98 -4.01
N ASN A 152 4.45 0.76 -4.32
CA ASN A 152 3.59 -0.23 -4.94
C ASN A 152 2.49 -0.68 -3.96
N GLU A 153 1.35 -1.08 -4.51
CA GLU A 153 0.19 -1.55 -3.77
C GLU A 153 0.48 -2.74 -2.84
N GLU A 154 1.45 -3.59 -3.20
CA GLU A 154 1.96 -4.66 -2.36
C GLU A 154 2.76 -4.11 -1.16
N PRO A 155 2.46 -4.54 0.09
CA PRO A 155 3.13 -4.01 1.29
C PRO A 155 4.65 -4.04 1.22
N GLY A 156 5.27 -2.90 1.51
CA GLY A 156 6.72 -2.74 1.53
C GLY A 156 7.39 -2.70 0.16
N VAL A 157 6.67 -2.92 -0.95
CA VAL A 157 7.30 -2.91 -2.27
C VAL A 157 7.52 -1.47 -2.73
N MET A 158 8.79 -1.13 -2.98
CA MET A 158 9.22 0.18 -3.47
C MET A 158 9.77 0.01 -4.88
N GLN A 159 9.24 0.78 -5.83
CA GLN A 159 9.63 0.72 -7.24
C GLN A 159 10.23 2.04 -7.69
N LEU A 160 11.39 1.98 -8.34
CA LEU A 160 11.98 3.12 -9.01
C LEU A 160 11.38 3.22 -10.42
N VAL A 161 10.62 4.29 -10.65
CA VAL A 161 9.86 4.51 -11.91
C VAL A 161 10.16 5.90 -12.47
N ASP A 162 9.84 6.10 -13.75
CA ASP A 162 9.93 7.41 -14.39
C ASP A 162 8.99 8.41 -13.71
N ARG A 163 9.54 9.57 -13.34
CA ARG A 163 8.82 10.61 -12.59
C ARG A 163 7.67 11.18 -13.41
N SER A 164 7.88 11.46 -14.68
CA SER A 164 6.88 12.11 -15.53
C SER A 164 5.67 11.20 -15.74
N LEU A 165 5.91 9.91 -16.00
CA LEU A 165 4.86 8.90 -16.11
C LEU A 165 4.11 8.74 -14.79
N HIS A 166 4.82 8.69 -13.68
CA HIS A 166 4.21 8.56 -12.35
C HIS A 166 3.33 9.77 -11.98
N GLU A 167 3.82 10.99 -12.19
CA GLU A 167 3.09 12.23 -11.89
C GLU A 167 1.85 12.41 -12.79
N THR A 168 1.98 12.07 -14.07
CA THR A 168 0.88 12.20 -15.05
C THR A 168 -0.17 11.09 -14.88
N THR A 169 0.26 9.88 -14.49
CA THR A 169 -0.62 8.73 -14.23
C THR A 169 -1.14 8.79 -12.80
N ALA A 170 -1.91 9.81 -12.46
CA ALA A 170 -2.29 10.01 -11.06
C ALA A 170 -3.19 8.86 -10.54
N HIS A 171 -2.79 8.21 -9.45
CA HIS A 171 -3.36 6.95 -8.96
C HIS A 171 -3.39 6.89 -7.42
N THR A 172 -4.02 5.86 -6.88
CA THR A 172 -3.87 5.48 -5.46
C THR A 172 -2.69 4.51 -5.35
N GLY A 173 -1.59 4.94 -4.74
CA GLY A 173 -0.42 4.09 -4.50
C GLY A 173 -0.47 3.39 -3.13
N GLY A 174 0.46 2.47 -2.91
CA GLY A 174 0.58 1.68 -1.66
C GLY A 174 0.78 2.51 -0.41
N ARG A 175 1.18 3.78 -0.55
CA ARG A 175 1.24 4.71 0.57
C ARG A 175 -0.09 4.84 1.31
N ALA A 176 -1.19 4.86 0.57
CA ALA A 176 -2.53 4.96 1.14
C ALA A 176 -3.05 3.64 1.72
N ILE A 177 -2.38 2.52 1.42
CA ILE A 177 -2.81 1.17 1.79
C ILE A 177 -2.04 0.67 3.01
N TRP A 178 -0.72 0.72 2.96
CA TRP A 178 0.15 0.16 4.01
C TRP A 178 1.20 1.15 4.52
N GLY A 179 1.53 2.18 3.73
CA GLY A 179 2.63 3.11 4.03
C GLY A 179 2.30 4.25 5.00
N GLY A 180 1.24 4.12 5.81
CA GLY A 180 0.86 5.14 6.79
C GLY A 180 0.10 6.36 6.24
N GLY A 181 -0.30 6.35 4.96
CA GLY A 181 -1.19 7.37 4.39
C GLY A 181 -0.62 8.80 4.37
N SER A 182 -1.51 9.78 4.31
CA SER A 182 -1.14 11.20 4.21
C SER A 182 -0.44 11.75 5.46
N ASP A 183 -0.72 11.18 6.64
CA ASP A 183 -0.20 11.69 7.92
C ASP A 183 1.31 11.46 8.08
N ASN A 184 1.86 10.52 7.31
CA ASN A 184 3.28 10.17 7.37
C ASN A 184 4.10 10.75 6.20
N ARG A 185 3.48 11.48 5.24
CA ARG A 185 4.18 12.06 4.07
C ARG A 185 5.28 13.04 4.44
#